data_AF-A0A7G9QQ42-F1
#
_entry.id   AF-A0A7G9QQ42-F1
#
_cell.length_a   1.000
_cell.length_b   1.000
_cell.length_c   1.000
_cell.angle_alpha   90.00
_cell.angle_beta   90.00
_cell.angle_gamma   90.00
#
_symmetry.space_group_name_H-M   'P 1'
#
loop_
_entity.id
_entity.type
_entity.pdbx_description
1 polymer ?
#
loop_
_entity_poly.entity_id
_entity_poly.type
_entity_poly.pdbx_seq_one_letter_code
_entity_poly.pdbx_strand_id
1 'polypeptide(L)'
;MSSNVVGGRLSGMRDASEQPHNLLDVTFSSAEIRSKISSLRTCLWLDHALWLTGLEAGEFGRRYVEDGRDRFQDSKAVYKWLALKRNPSPGLVARIETKVPGTAWVFRLPLYDLLLPAPPSDSTLSKLRQTYLADPSLGWHFPLSDRPFTAAFLPPFKSQLPFAPALQPQAVSALVDRGDAWGLIGLLLCMRSAQRANDVDAVSLISRDLFRALPGFLQAPWTHRCWPHLRFLMEALRDSLPMVTTAFAVNWRLIEAYRDAAWYQPRRELRPREEDGRFVEYPDVIVEGSTIEGWRGGRLTRAAQEELMYQSTDAILSEILGVSESFASG
;
A
#
# COMPACT_ATOMS: atom_id res chain seq x y z
N MET A 1 -12.85 -61.60 51.70
CA MET A 1 -13.80 -61.99 50.63
C MET A 1 -13.25 -61.43 49.33
N SER A 2 -12.56 -62.31 48.58
CA SER A 2 -12.03 -62.04 47.26
C SER A 2 -13.00 -62.60 46.23
N SER A 3 -13.23 -61.89 45.11
CA SER A 3 -13.63 -62.51 43.84
C SER A 3 -13.54 -61.52 42.69
N ASN A 4 -12.66 -61.84 41.74
CA ASN A 4 -12.62 -61.30 40.37
C ASN A 4 -13.88 -61.67 39.59
N VAL A 5 -14.28 -60.85 38.61
CA VAL A 5 -14.77 -61.33 37.30
C VAL A 5 -14.34 -60.36 36.19
N VAL A 6 -13.78 -60.97 35.16
CA VAL A 6 -13.29 -60.47 33.87
C VAL A 6 -14.46 -60.20 32.92
N GLY A 7 -14.36 -59.19 32.05
CA GLY A 7 -15.32 -59.02 30.95
C GLY A 7 -14.88 -58.09 29.83
N GLY A 8 -14.34 -58.68 28.76
CA GLY A 8 -14.68 -58.32 27.37
C GLY A 8 -14.00 -57.12 26.70
N ARG A 9 -12.97 -57.39 25.90
CA ARG A 9 -12.65 -56.59 24.70
C ARG A 9 -13.79 -56.71 23.69
N LEU A 10 -14.31 -55.59 23.21
CA LEU A 10 -14.87 -55.48 21.87
C LEU A 10 -14.28 -54.27 21.17
N SER A 11 -13.58 -54.59 20.10
CA SER A 11 -13.07 -53.69 19.06
C SER A 11 -14.25 -53.09 18.29
N GLY A 12 -14.23 -51.79 18.03
CA GLY A 12 -15.24 -51.11 17.23
C GLY A 12 -14.79 -49.70 16.87
N MET A 13 -14.37 -49.55 15.61
CA MET A 13 -14.02 -48.31 14.91
C MET A 13 -14.93 -47.12 15.24
N ARG A 14 -14.32 -45.91 15.26
CA ARG A 14 -14.85 -44.51 15.20
C ARG A 14 -14.16 -43.70 16.30
N ASP A 15 -13.55 -42.55 16.11
CA ASP A 15 -13.22 -41.75 14.94
C ASP A 15 -11.84 -41.18 15.26
N ALA A 16 -10.89 -41.29 14.33
CA ALA A 16 -9.73 -40.42 14.37
C ALA A 16 -10.27 -39.01 14.08
N SER A 17 -10.57 -38.26 15.14
CA SER A 17 -10.75 -36.83 15.05
C SER A 17 -9.40 -36.24 14.67
N GLU A 18 -9.13 -36.21 13.36
CA GLU A 18 -8.15 -35.34 12.76
C GLU A 18 -8.42 -33.93 13.30
N GLN A 19 -7.59 -33.52 14.27
CA GLN A 19 -7.52 -32.13 14.65
C GLN A 19 -7.16 -31.37 13.37
N PRO A 20 -7.95 -30.37 12.95
CA PRO A 20 -7.59 -29.59 11.78
C PRO A 20 -6.28 -28.87 12.10
N HIS A 21 -5.22 -29.25 11.39
CA HIS A 21 -3.96 -28.53 11.40
C HIS A 21 -4.25 -27.06 11.03
N ASN A 22 -4.13 -26.17 12.01
CA ASN A 22 -4.12 -24.72 11.83
C ASN A 22 -2.95 -24.36 10.90
N LEU A 23 -3.24 -24.20 9.61
CA LEU A 23 -2.27 -23.88 8.56
C LEU A 23 -2.31 -22.41 8.12
N LEU A 24 -2.72 -21.49 9.01
CA LEU A 24 -2.72 -20.04 8.74
C LEU A 24 -1.93 -19.19 9.75
N ASP A 25 -1.09 -19.78 10.59
CA ASP A 25 -0.22 -19.03 11.51
C ASP A 25 1.05 -18.51 10.82
N VAL A 26 0.91 -17.73 9.75
CA VAL A 26 1.95 -16.75 9.40
C VAL A 26 1.71 -15.53 10.28
N THR A 27 2.01 -15.67 11.57
CA THR A 27 1.92 -14.56 12.51
C THR A 27 3.18 -13.70 12.36
N PHE A 28 3.08 -12.65 11.56
CA PHE A 28 4.12 -11.63 11.47
C PHE A 28 4.38 -11.05 12.87
N SER A 29 5.62 -11.10 13.34
CA SER A 29 5.92 -10.61 14.69
C SER A 29 5.70 -9.10 14.78
N SER A 30 5.14 -8.63 15.90
CA SER A 30 4.95 -7.18 16.12
C SER A 30 6.25 -6.38 16.05
N ALA A 31 7.38 -7.01 16.38
CA ALA A 31 8.71 -6.40 16.28
C ALA A 31 9.13 -6.22 14.81
N GLU A 32 8.90 -7.23 13.98
CA GLU A 32 9.20 -7.18 12.55
C GLU A 32 8.36 -6.11 11.84
N ILE A 33 7.06 -6.05 12.13
CA ILE A 33 6.16 -5.05 11.53
C ILE A 33 6.61 -3.63 11.88
N ARG A 34 6.95 -3.37 13.15
CA ARG A 34 7.49 -2.06 13.57
C ARG A 34 8.83 -1.72 12.90
N SER A 35 9.68 -2.71 12.68
CA SER A 35 10.93 -2.54 11.95
C SER A 35 10.67 -2.18 10.48
N LYS A 36 9.71 -2.85 9.83
CA LYS A 36 9.30 -2.58 8.45
C LYS A 36 8.64 -1.21 8.31
N ILE A 37 7.83 -0.77 9.27
CA ILE A 37 7.30 0.61 9.32
C ILE A 37 8.43 1.64 9.39
N SER A 38 9.42 1.40 10.25
CA SER A 38 10.56 2.31 10.37
C SER A 38 11.38 2.35 9.09
N SER A 39 11.56 1.21 8.43
CA SER A 39 12.24 1.08 7.14
C SER A 39 11.50 1.81 6.04
N LEU A 40 10.17 1.61 5.94
CA LEU A 40 9.29 2.29 4.99
C LEU A 40 9.40 3.81 5.16
N ARG A 41 9.29 4.31 6.40
CA ARG A 41 9.39 5.74 6.72
C ARG A 41 10.72 6.34 6.29
N THR A 42 11.83 5.68 6.63
CA THR A 42 13.17 6.13 6.26
C THR A 42 13.36 6.14 4.75
N CYS A 43 12.89 5.09 4.06
CA CYS A 43 13.03 4.94 2.61
C CYS A 43 12.23 6.01 1.86
N LEU A 44 10.93 6.11 2.12
CA LEU A 44 10.04 7.09 1.49
C LEU A 44 10.55 8.52 1.70
N TRP A 45 10.88 8.89 2.94
CA TRP A 45 11.36 10.22 3.24
C TRP A 45 12.67 10.56 2.54
N LEU A 46 13.65 9.65 2.59
CA LEU A 46 14.97 9.90 2.00
C LEU A 46 14.86 10.00 0.47
N ASP A 47 14.17 9.06 -0.17
CA ASP A 47 14.04 9.05 -1.62
C ASP A 47 13.26 10.26 -2.12
N HIS A 48 12.25 10.71 -1.35
CA HIS A 48 11.55 11.95 -1.64
C HIS A 48 12.46 13.18 -1.48
N ALA A 49 13.32 13.22 -0.46
CA ALA A 49 14.26 14.32 -0.27
C ALA A 49 15.33 14.38 -1.39
N LEU A 50 15.82 13.21 -1.84
CA LEU A 50 16.73 13.13 -2.99
C LEU A 50 16.02 13.54 -4.28
N TRP A 51 14.79 13.07 -4.51
CA TRP A 51 13.97 13.46 -5.66
C TRP A 51 13.70 14.97 -5.70
N LEU A 52 13.32 15.58 -4.57
CA LEU A 52 13.07 17.02 -4.47
C LEU A 52 14.31 17.87 -4.79
N THR A 53 15.49 17.40 -4.38
CA THR A 53 16.74 18.15 -4.53
C THR A 53 17.47 17.84 -5.84
N GLY A 54 17.15 16.71 -6.48
CA GLY A 54 17.87 16.18 -7.63
C GLY A 54 19.31 15.74 -7.32
N LEU A 55 19.67 15.64 -6.03
CA LEU A 55 21.02 15.33 -5.60
C LEU A 55 21.23 13.83 -5.39
N GLU A 56 22.45 13.38 -5.63
CA GLU A 56 22.89 12.07 -5.16
C GLU A 56 23.02 12.04 -3.63
N ALA A 57 22.90 10.86 -3.05
CA ALA A 57 22.87 10.65 -1.60
C ALA A 57 24.11 11.19 -0.86
N GLY A 58 25.29 11.05 -1.46
CA GLY A 58 26.53 11.57 -0.88
C GLY A 58 26.54 13.11 -0.84
N GLU A 59 26.11 13.76 -1.92
CA GLU A 59 26.03 15.22 -1.99
C GLU A 59 24.94 15.77 -1.06
N PHE A 60 23.76 15.14 -1.02
CA PHE A 60 22.71 15.47 -0.07
C PHE A 60 23.21 15.43 1.38
N GLY A 61 23.97 14.39 1.74
CA GLY A 61 24.59 14.25 3.05
C GLY A 61 25.54 15.39 3.39
N ARG A 62 26.49 15.69 2.50
CA ARG A 62 27.44 16.79 2.68
C ARG A 62 26.75 18.14 2.82
N ARG A 63 25.72 18.39 2.01
CA ARG A 63 25.05 19.70 1.92
C ARG A 63 24.06 19.95 3.06
N TYR A 64 23.29 18.94 3.47
CA TYR A 64 22.16 19.13 4.38
C TYR A 64 22.28 18.42 5.72
N VAL A 65 23.11 17.37 5.82
CA VAL A 65 23.23 16.55 7.04
C VAL A 65 24.40 17.00 7.92
N GLU A 66 25.56 17.28 7.33
CA GLU A 66 26.84 17.41 8.06
C GLU A 66 27.23 18.83 8.51
N ASP A 67 26.51 19.85 8.05
CA ASP A 67 26.56 21.23 8.56
C ASP A 67 27.99 21.75 8.83
N GLY A 68 28.90 21.54 7.88
CA GLY A 68 30.27 22.07 7.93
C GLY A 68 31.27 21.26 8.76
N ARG A 69 30.91 20.09 9.32
CA ARG A 69 31.89 19.15 9.89
C ARG A 69 32.51 18.32 8.75
N ASP A 70 33.78 18.60 8.46
CA ASP A 70 34.62 17.95 7.43
C ASP A 70 33.92 17.64 6.09
N ARG A 71 33.99 18.60 5.16
CA ARG A 71 33.42 18.55 3.80
C ARG A 71 33.93 17.40 2.91
N PHE A 72 34.87 16.59 3.42
CA PHE A 72 35.59 15.54 2.69
C PHE A 72 35.27 14.12 3.18
N GLN A 73 34.44 13.94 4.22
CA GLN A 73 33.94 12.61 4.55
C GLN A 73 32.62 12.36 3.83
N ASP A 74 32.55 11.30 3.02
CA ASP A 74 31.28 10.80 2.52
C ASP A 74 30.32 10.57 3.68
N SER A 75 29.08 11.05 3.53
CA SER A 75 28.16 11.05 4.65
C SER A 75 27.72 9.64 5.03
N LYS A 76 28.48 9.04 5.96
CA LYS A 76 28.21 7.71 6.52
C LYS A 76 26.81 7.62 7.10
N ALA A 77 26.19 8.74 7.48
CA ALA A 77 24.82 8.78 7.97
C ALA A 77 23.80 8.46 6.85
N VAL A 78 23.90 9.13 5.70
CA VAL A 78 22.96 8.91 4.59
C VAL A 78 23.09 7.50 4.04
N TYR A 79 24.31 6.98 3.89
CA TYR A 79 24.52 5.58 3.46
C TYR A 79 23.98 4.56 4.47
N LYS A 80 24.01 4.87 5.78
CA LYS A 80 23.35 4.01 6.80
C LYS A 80 21.83 4.05 6.69
N TRP A 81 21.24 5.18 6.30
CA TRP A 81 19.80 5.27 6.04
C TRP A 81 19.42 4.56 4.74
N LEU A 82 20.22 4.69 3.68
CA LEU A 82 20.04 3.94 2.44
C LEU A 82 20.06 2.43 2.69
N ALA A 83 21.02 1.97 3.49
CA ALA A 83 21.12 0.57 3.89
C ALA A 83 20.13 0.16 4.99
N LEU A 84 19.25 1.07 5.44
CA LEU A 84 18.26 0.86 6.51
C LEU A 84 18.86 0.33 7.83
N LYS A 85 20.15 0.59 8.06
CA LYS A 85 20.87 0.24 9.29
C LYS A 85 20.63 1.24 10.42
N ARG A 86 20.12 2.43 10.08
CA ARG A 86 19.76 3.49 11.02
C ARG A 86 18.59 4.28 10.45
N ASN A 87 17.77 4.85 11.33
CA ASN A 87 16.70 5.76 10.96
C ASN A 87 17.09 7.22 11.29
N PRO A 88 16.67 8.20 10.49
CA PRO A 88 16.81 9.61 10.82
C PRO A 88 15.92 9.95 12.02
N SER A 89 16.41 10.82 12.91
CA SER A 89 15.61 11.27 14.05
C SER A 89 14.64 12.38 13.64
N PRO A 90 13.50 12.55 14.33
CA PRO A 90 12.56 13.64 14.04
C PRO A 90 13.20 15.03 14.10
N GLY A 91 14.13 15.26 15.03
CA GLY A 91 14.87 16.52 15.12
C GLY A 91 15.80 16.78 13.93
N LEU A 92 16.40 15.72 13.37
CA LEU A 92 17.19 15.84 12.16
C LEU A 92 16.33 16.14 10.93
N VAL A 93 15.19 15.47 10.80
CA VAL A 93 14.21 15.75 9.75
C VAL A 93 13.73 17.19 9.83
N ALA A 94 13.41 17.68 11.04
CA ALA A 94 13.02 19.08 11.24
C ALA A 94 14.13 20.06 10.85
N ARG A 95 15.41 19.74 11.14
CA ARG A 95 16.55 20.56 10.70
C ARG A 95 16.70 20.54 9.17
N ILE A 96 16.54 19.40 8.53
CA ILE A 96 16.59 19.29 7.06
C ILE A 96 15.45 20.09 6.43
N GLU A 97 14.24 20.04 7.00
CA GLU A 97 13.08 20.82 6.54
C GLU A 97 13.37 22.32 6.47
N THR A 98 14.18 22.86 7.39
CA THR A 98 14.58 24.29 7.34
C THR A 98 15.47 24.63 6.13
N LYS A 99 16.15 23.63 5.55
CA LYS A 99 17.09 23.79 4.42
C LYS A 99 16.52 23.29 3.10
N VAL A 100 15.63 22.30 3.16
CA VAL A 100 14.93 21.67 2.05
C VAL A 100 13.45 21.57 2.45
N PRO A 101 12.66 22.65 2.27
CA PRO A 101 11.26 22.66 2.63
C PRO A 101 10.46 21.60 1.87
N GLY A 102 9.51 20.98 2.57
CA GLY A 102 8.63 19.95 2.05
C GLY A 102 9.17 18.52 2.08
N THR A 103 10.17 18.24 2.89
CA THR A 103 10.60 16.85 3.15
C THR A 103 9.86 16.26 4.36
N ALA A 104 9.49 17.07 5.34
CA ALA A 104 8.96 16.60 6.62
C ALA A 104 7.58 15.94 6.51
N TRP A 105 6.75 16.31 5.53
CA TRP A 105 5.41 15.74 5.38
C TRP A 105 5.45 14.24 5.10
N VAL A 106 6.39 13.77 4.24
CA VAL A 106 6.58 12.34 3.95
C VAL A 106 6.97 11.57 5.22
N PHE A 107 7.86 12.14 6.03
CA PHE A 107 8.29 11.52 7.28
C PHE A 107 7.17 11.40 8.32
N ARG A 108 6.15 12.27 8.22
CA ARG A 108 5.02 12.37 9.15
C ARG A 108 3.71 11.82 8.58
N LEU A 109 3.75 11.10 7.45
CA LEU A 109 2.56 10.54 6.84
C LEU A 109 1.77 9.67 7.85
N PRO A 110 0.44 9.83 7.94
CA PRO A 110 -0.39 8.97 8.78
C PRO A 110 -0.39 7.51 8.31
N LEU A 111 0.05 7.25 7.07
CA LEU A 111 0.30 5.93 6.50
C LEU A 111 0.98 4.96 7.48
N TYR A 112 2.00 5.43 8.20
CA TYR A 112 2.79 4.57 9.09
C TYR A 112 1.98 4.01 10.26
N ASP A 113 1.08 4.81 10.83
CA ASP A 113 0.25 4.37 11.95
C ASP A 113 -0.94 3.55 11.45
N LEU A 114 -1.45 3.87 10.26
CA LEU A 114 -2.55 3.17 9.61
C LEU A 114 -2.17 1.77 9.10
N LEU A 115 -0.89 1.47 8.91
CA LEU A 115 -0.38 0.16 8.48
C LEU A 115 -0.05 -0.78 9.66
N LEU A 116 -0.12 -0.32 10.92
CA LEU A 116 0.10 -1.18 12.08
C LEU A 116 -1.03 -2.21 12.23
N PRO A 117 -0.80 -3.42 12.76
CA PRO A 117 -1.82 -4.47 12.77
C PRO A 117 -3.07 -4.05 13.53
N ALA A 118 -2.88 -3.50 14.72
CA ALA A 118 -3.96 -2.94 15.53
C ALA A 118 -4.46 -1.61 14.93
N PRO A 119 -5.77 -1.44 14.72
CA PRO A 119 -6.31 -0.17 14.27
C PRO A 119 -6.03 0.94 15.29
N PRO A 120 -5.75 2.17 14.86
CA PRO A 120 -5.62 3.32 15.76
C PRO A 120 -6.86 3.52 16.64
N SER A 121 -6.74 4.32 17.71
CA SER A 121 -7.88 4.67 18.55
C SER A 121 -8.93 5.49 17.79
N ASP A 122 -10.19 5.42 18.21
CA ASP A 122 -11.28 6.21 17.60
C ASP A 122 -10.97 7.71 17.65
N SER A 123 -10.34 8.18 18.72
CA SER A 123 -9.89 9.57 18.86
C SER A 123 -8.80 9.93 17.83
N THR A 124 -7.91 9.00 17.50
CA THR A 124 -6.87 9.21 16.48
C THR A 124 -7.47 9.22 15.09
N LEU A 125 -8.34 8.24 14.79
CA LEU A 125 -9.05 8.18 13.50
C LEU A 125 -9.95 9.40 13.30
N SER A 126 -10.65 9.86 14.34
CA SER A 126 -11.49 11.06 14.28
C SER A 126 -10.68 12.32 14.00
N LYS A 127 -9.52 12.50 14.65
CA LYS A 127 -8.61 13.62 14.36
C LYS A 127 -8.06 13.58 12.94
N LEU A 128 -7.65 12.39 12.47
CA LEU A 128 -7.19 12.21 11.09
C LEU A 128 -8.31 12.51 10.10
N ARG A 129 -9.54 12.02 10.34
CA ARG A 129 -10.71 12.33 9.51
C ARG A 129 -10.97 13.82 9.49
N GLN A 130 -11.03 14.51 10.62
CA GLN A 130 -11.24 15.97 10.65
C GLN A 130 -10.15 16.74 9.88
N THR A 131 -8.93 16.22 9.83
CA THR A 131 -7.82 16.85 9.08
C THR A 131 -8.06 16.80 7.57
N TYR A 132 -8.69 15.74 7.05
CA TYR A 132 -8.88 15.51 5.61
C TYR A 132 -10.36 15.51 5.17
N LEU A 133 -11.29 15.67 6.10
CA LEU A 133 -12.74 15.61 5.94
C LEU A 133 -13.34 16.64 6.90
N ALA A 134 -12.94 17.90 6.72
CA ALA A 134 -13.32 19.01 7.59
C ALA A 134 -14.85 19.23 7.62
N ASP A 135 -15.51 19.00 6.48
CA ASP A 135 -16.96 19.01 6.36
C ASP A 135 -17.43 17.78 5.56
N PRO A 136 -18.20 16.85 6.17
CA PRO A 136 -18.75 15.69 5.48
C PRO A 136 -19.62 16.04 4.27
N SER A 137 -20.20 17.24 4.21
CA SER A 137 -20.99 17.69 3.06
C SER A 137 -20.13 18.14 1.87
N LEU A 138 -18.87 18.50 2.12
CA LEU A 138 -17.91 18.98 1.11
C LEU A 138 -16.96 17.88 0.62
N GLY A 139 -16.97 16.72 1.26
CA GLY A 139 -16.15 15.57 0.85
C GLY A 139 -14.69 15.64 1.29
N TRP A 140 -13.86 14.78 0.71
CA TRP A 140 -12.44 14.69 1.05
C TRP A 140 -11.64 15.92 0.59
N HIS A 141 -10.83 16.46 1.50
CA HIS A 141 -9.91 17.56 1.30
C HIS A 141 -8.46 17.09 1.53
N PHE A 142 -7.82 16.65 0.45
CA PHE A 142 -6.40 16.31 0.46
C PHE A 142 -5.56 17.43 -0.19
N PRO A 143 -4.26 17.54 0.13
CA PRO A 143 -3.36 18.37 -0.64
C PRO A 143 -3.39 18.00 -2.12
N LEU A 144 -3.42 19.03 -2.99
CA LEU A 144 -3.62 18.88 -4.44
C LEU A 144 -2.46 18.15 -5.15
N SER A 145 -1.31 17.98 -4.50
CA SER A 145 -0.19 17.22 -5.03
C SER A 145 0.71 16.71 -3.90
N ASP A 146 1.55 15.72 -4.21
CA ASP A 146 2.64 15.24 -3.37
C ASP A 146 3.82 16.25 -3.30
N ARG A 147 3.68 17.45 -3.87
CA ARG A 147 4.64 18.54 -3.67
C ARG A 147 4.17 19.44 -2.53
N PRO A 148 5.09 19.91 -1.66
CA PRO A 148 4.76 20.96 -0.71
C PRO A 148 4.20 22.17 -1.44
N PHE A 149 3.05 22.67 -1.00
CA PHE A 149 2.49 23.94 -1.43
C PHE A 149 3.44 25.06 -0.97
N THR A 150 4.44 25.39 -1.78
CA THR A 150 5.19 26.63 -1.66
C THR A 150 4.66 27.58 -2.73
N ALA A 151 4.15 28.74 -2.31
CA ALA A 151 3.56 29.75 -3.19
C ALA A 151 4.51 30.24 -4.31
N ALA A 152 5.80 29.87 -4.26
CA ALA A 152 6.84 30.26 -5.20
C ALA A 152 6.96 29.37 -6.45
N PHE A 153 6.29 28.22 -6.52
CA PHE A 153 6.41 27.28 -7.65
C PHE A 153 5.05 26.97 -8.30
N LEU A 154 4.31 28.01 -8.70
CA LEU A 154 3.22 27.85 -9.66
C LEU A 154 3.83 27.82 -11.08
N PRO A 155 3.83 26.68 -11.80
CA PRO A 155 3.97 26.73 -13.24
C PRO A 155 2.80 27.56 -13.81
N PRO A 156 2.98 28.31 -14.90
CA PRO A 156 1.91 29.04 -15.53
C PRO A 156 1.05 28.06 -16.35
N PHE A 157 0.29 27.18 -15.70
CA PHE A 157 -0.66 26.30 -16.39
C PHE A 157 -2.06 26.47 -15.80
N LYS A 158 -2.80 27.40 -16.39
CA LYS A 158 -4.23 27.67 -16.18
C LYS A 158 -5.17 26.59 -16.76
N SER A 159 -4.69 25.41 -17.16
CA SER A 159 -5.52 24.37 -17.82
C SER A 159 -5.51 23.00 -17.14
N GLN A 160 -4.76 22.82 -16.05
CA GLN A 160 -4.77 21.59 -15.26
C GLN A 160 -4.95 21.96 -13.79
N LEU A 161 -6.14 22.41 -13.43
CA LEU A 161 -6.50 22.41 -12.01
C LEU A 161 -6.51 20.95 -11.54
N PRO A 162 -5.67 20.53 -10.59
CA PRO A 162 -5.72 19.19 -10.03
C PRO A 162 -6.89 19.12 -9.05
N PHE A 163 -8.11 19.46 -9.47
CA PHE A 163 -9.28 19.11 -8.70
C PHE A 163 -9.36 17.57 -8.74
N ALA A 164 -9.02 16.91 -7.63
CA ALA A 164 -9.85 15.77 -7.28
C ALA A 164 -11.21 16.41 -6.94
N PRO A 165 -12.28 16.15 -7.71
CA PRO A 165 -13.60 16.65 -7.33
C PRO A 165 -13.86 16.22 -5.90
N ALA A 166 -14.50 17.10 -5.12
CA ALA A 166 -15.04 16.78 -3.80
C ALA A 166 -15.57 15.33 -3.79
N LEU A 167 -14.77 14.40 -3.28
CA LEU A 167 -15.17 13.01 -3.25
C LEU A 167 -16.20 12.95 -2.15
N GLN A 168 -17.47 12.78 -2.52
CA GLN A 168 -18.50 12.58 -1.53
C GLN A 168 -18.02 11.47 -0.58
N PRO A 169 -18.18 11.61 0.75
CA PRO A 169 -17.58 10.66 1.69
C PRO A 169 -17.97 9.19 1.44
N GLN A 170 -19.15 8.99 0.83
CA GLN A 170 -19.69 7.70 0.39
C GLN A 170 -19.00 7.11 -0.85
N ALA A 171 -18.35 7.92 -1.68
CA ALA A 171 -17.67 7.48 -2.91
C ALA A 171 -16.21 7.08 -2.61
N VAL A 172 -16.03 6.14 -1.68
CA VAL A 172 -14.70 5.71 -1.20
C VAL A 172 -13.86 5.13 -2.35
N SER A 173 -14.47 4.41 -3.30
CA SER A 173 -13.78 3.83 -4.45
C SER A 173 -13.16 4.88 -5.39
N ALA A 174 -13.67 6.11 -5.41
CA ALA A 174 -13.09 7.20 -6.20
C ALA A 174 -11.72 7.68 -5.65
N LEU A 175 -11.33 7.26 -4.44
CA LEU A 175 -9.98 7.49 -3.93
C LEU A 175 -8.92 6.69 -4.68
N VAL A 176 -9.31 5.59 -5.36
CA VAL A 176 -8.43 4.81 -6.23
C VAL A 176 -7.92 5.67 -7.39
N ASP A 177 -8.81 6.45 -8.00
CA ASP A 177 -8.50 7.30 -9.15
C ASP A 177 -7.54 8.44 -8.78
N ARG A 178 -7.38 8.77 -7.49
CA ARG A 178 -6.45 9.83 -7.08
C ARG A 178 -5.01 9.52 -7.48
N GLY A 179 -4.61 8.24 -7.38
CA GLY A 179 -3.37 7.72 -7.96
C GLY A 179 -2.09 8.13 -7.25
N ASP A 180 -2.13 8.41 -5.95
CA ASP A 180 -1.07 9.09 -5.20
C ASP A 180 -1.21 8.84 -3.68
N ALA A 181 -0.28 9.37 -2.87
CA ALA A 181 -0.14 8.99 -1.45
C ALA A 181 -1.41 9.21 -0.60
N TRP A 182 -2.09 10.33 -0.78
CA TRP A 182 -3.32 10.63 -0.03
C TRP A 182 -4.52 9.77 -0.45
N GLY A 183 -4.56 9.23 -1.68
CA GLY A 183 -5.62 8.30 -2.09
C GLY A 183 -5.52 7.00 -1.28
N LEU A 184 -4.29 6.47 -1.20
CA LEU A 184 -3.96 5.32 -0.36
C LEU A 184 -4.24 5.57 1.13
N ILE A 185 -3.86 6.75 1.66
CA ILE A 185 -4.12 7.14 3.04
C ILE A 185 -5.62 7.26 3.32
N GLY A 186 -6.39 7.85 2.42
CA GLY A 186 -7.84 7.96 2.53
C GLY A 186 -8.50 6.58 2.63
N LEU A 187 -8.11 5.66 1.74
CA LEU A 187 -8.60 4.29 1.74
C LEU A 187 -8.24 3.56 3.04
N LEU A 188 -6.99 3.67 3.51
CA LEU A 188 -6.58 3.11 4.80
C LEU A 188 -7.41 3.69 5.95
N LEU A 189 -7.62 5.01 5.98
CA LEU A 189 -8.40 5.67 7.01
C LEU A 189 -9.86 5.20 7.02
N CYS A 190 -10.48 5.05 5.85
CA CYS A 190 -11.80 4.47 5.69
C CYS A 190 -11.85 3.02 6.20
N MET A 191 -10.91 2.18 5.75
CA MET A 191 -10.83 0.78 6.14
C MET A 191 -10.65 0.62 7.66
N ARG A 192 -9.76 1.40 8.28
CA ARG A 192 -9.55 1.39 9.74
C ARG A 192 -10.77 1.88 10.51
N SER A 193 -11.51 2.84 9.97
CA SER A 193 -12.77 3.30 10.57
C SER A 193 -13.84 2.21 10.50
N ALA A 194 -13.95 1.51 9.37
CA ALA A 194 -14.85 0.38 9.20
C ALA A 194 -14.50 -0.79 10.14
N GLN A 195 -13.21 -1.09 10.30
CA GLN A 195 -12.73 -2.09 11.28
C GLN A 195 -13.19 -1.76 12.69
N ARG A 196 -13.07 -0.49 13.12
CA ARG A 196 -13.54 -0.04 14.44
C ARG A 196 -15.04 -0.13 14.61
N ALA A 197 -15.79 0.13 13.55
CA ALA A 197 -17.24 0.00 13.53
C ALA A 197 -17.73 -1.47 13.42
N ASN A 198 -16.81 -2.44 13.26
CA ASN A 198 -17.12 -3.83 12.91
C ASN A 198 -17.98 -3.97 11.63
N ASP A 199 -17.81 -3.05 10.68
CA ASP A 199 -18.46 -3.10 9.37
C ASP A 199 -17.64 -3.99 8.42
N VAL A 200 -17.94 -5.29 8.45
CA VAL A 200 -17.20 -6.33 7.73
C VAL A 200 -17.26 -6.12 6.21
N ASP A 201 -18.42 -5.72 5.69
CA ASP A 201 -18.64 -5.52 4.26
C ASP A 201 -17.83 -4.33 3.76
N ALA A 202 -17.87 -3.21 4.49
CA ALA A 202 -17.04 -2.05 4.16
C ALA A 202 -15.55 -2.37 4.25
N VAL A 203 -15.09 -3.11 5.28
CA VAL A 203 -13.69 -3.55 5.36
C VAL A 203 -13.30 -4.36 4.13
N SER A 204 -14.13 -5.32 3.71
CA SER A 204 -13.88 -6.17 2.54
C SER A 204 -13.82 -5.36 1.25
N LEU A 205 -14.79 -4.47 1.02
CA LEU A 205 -14.85 -3.62 -0.17
C LEU A 205 -13.66 -2.65 -0.24
N ILE A 206 -13.41 -1.91 0.83
CA ILE A 206 -12.34 -0.89 0.87
C ILE A 206 -10.97 -1.56 0.77
N SER A 207 -10.80 -2.77 1.29
CA SER A 207 -9.55 -3.51 1.14
C SER A 207 -9.22 -3.80 -0.32
N ARG A 208 -10.22 -4.10 -1.17
CA ARG A 208 -9.99 -4.28 -2.62
C ARG A 208 -9.46 -3.00 -3.25
N ASP A 209 -10.16 -1.90 -2.98
CA ASP A 209 -9.80 -0.57 -3.50
C ASP A 209 -8.41 -0.12 -3.01
N LEU A 210 -8.05 -0.49 -1.78
CA LEU A 210 -6.72 -0.23 -1.24
C LEU A 210 -5.61 -0.87 -2.10
N PHE A 211 -5.78 -2.12 -2.54
CA PHE A 211 -4.81 -2.75 -3.45
C PHE A 211 -4.87 -2.18 -4.87
N ARG A 212 -6.05 -1.78 -5.36
CA ARG A 212 -6.21 -1.08 -6.65
C ARG A 212 -5.53 0.30 -6.68
N ALA A 213 -5.41 0.96 -5.53
CA ALA A 213 -4.74 2.25 -5.41
C ALA A 213 -3.21 2.15 -5.37
N LEU A 214 -2.64 0.96 -5.05
CA LEU A 214 -1.19 0.77 -4.91
C LEU A 214 -0.41 1.14 -6.19
N PRO A 215 -0.80 0.68 -7.40
CA PRO A 215 -0.08 1.05 -8.62
C PRO A 215 0.09 2.56 -8.80
N GLY A 216 -0.98 3.34 -8.57
CA GLY A 216 -0.93 4.80 -8.70
C GLY A 216 0.07 5.41 -7.72
N PHE A 217 -0.01 5.04 -6.42
CA PHE A 217 0.98 5.48 -5.43
C PHE A 217 2.42 5.12 -5.84
N LEU A 218 2.61 3.93 -6.40
CA LEU A 218 3.93 3.41 -6.75
C LEU A 218 4.52 4.05 -8.02
N GLN A 219 3.73 4.73 -8.85
CA GLN A 219 4.25 5.50 -9.99
C GLN A 219 5.08 6.72 -9.56
N ALA A 220 4.97 7.15 -8.30
CA ALA A 220 5.79 8.23 -7.79
C ALA A 220 7.26 7.76 -7.67
N PRO A 221 8.25 8.41 -8.32
CA PRO A 221 9.63 7.92 -8.40
C PRO A 221 10.30 7.66 -7.04
N TRP A 222 9.90 8.42 -6.02
CA TRP A 222 10.43 8.32 -4.66
C TRP A 222 9.87 7.16 -3.84
N THR A 223 9.02 6.31 -4.43
CA THR A 223 8.41 5.16 -3.74
C THR A 223 9.02 3.81 -4.15
N HIS A 224 9.78 3.75 -5.25
CA HIS A 224 10.18 2.49 -5.87
C HIS A 224 10.99 1.59 -4.92
N ARG A 225 12.01 2.15 -4.26
CA ARG A 225 12.88 1.39 -3.35
C ARG A 225 12.15 0.90 -2.10
N CYS A 226 11.05 1.55 -1.72
CA CYS A 226 10.31 1.20 -0.52
C CYS A 226 9.31 0.06 -0.76
N TRP A 227 9.08 -0.34 -2.02
CA TRP A 227 8.08 -1.33 -2.40
C TRP A 227 8.14 -2.63 -1.58
N PRO A 228 9.31 -3.27 -1.36
CA PRO A 228 9.35 -4.51 -0.57
C PRO A 228 8.85 -4.35 0.87
N HIS A 229 9.04 -3.15 1.47
CA HIS A 229 8.54 -2.85 2.81
C HIS A 229 7.03 -2.59 2.80
N LEU A 230 6.55 -1.83 1.82
CA LEU A 230 5.13 -1.55 1.68
C LEU A 230 4.35 -2.84 1.40
N ARG A 231 4.79 -3.64 0.44
CA ARG A 231 4.19 -4.94 0.11
C ARG A 231 4.07 -5.83 1.35
N PHE A 232 5.16 -6.00 2.09
CA PHE A 232 5.15 -6.77 3.32
C PHE A 232 4.10 -6.27 4.32
N LEU A 233 4.00 -4.95 4.52
CA LEU A 233 3.06 -4.35 5.45
C LEU A 233 1.61 -4.50 4.99
N MET A 234 1.37 -4.40 3.68
CA MET A 234 0.06 -4.60 3.07
C MET A 234 -0.39 -6.07 3.14
N GLU A 235 0.53 -7.01 2.92
CA GLU A 235 0.30 -8.45 3.13
C GLU A 235 -0.03 -8.73 4.61
N ALA A 236 0.80 -8.24 5.54
CA ALA A 236 0.57 -8.42 6.98
C ALA A 236 -0.77 -7.81 7.44
N LEU A 237 -1.15 -6.67 6.88
CA LEU A 237 -2.44 -6.05 7.14
C LEU A 237 -3.59 -6.94 6.64
N ARG A 238 -3.53 -7.40 5.39
CA ARG A 238 -4.53 -8.32 4.83
C ARG A 238 -4.64 -9.60 5.65
N ASP A 239 -3.51 -10.20 5.99
CA ASP A 239 -3.46 -11.49 6.69
C ASP A 239 -3.97 -11.38 8.13
N SER A 240 -3.89 -10.20 8.74
CA SER A 240 -4.55 -9.92 10.03
C SER A 240 -6.09 -9.86 9.95
N LEU A 241 -6.65 -9.93 8.74
CA LEU A 241 -8.08 -9.82 8.47
C LEU A 241 -8.61 -11.08 7.77
N PRO A 242 -9.05 -12.12 8.51
CA PRO A 242 -9.56 -13.36 7.95
C PRO A 242 -10.63 -13.19 6.85
N MET A 243 -11.60 -12.28 7.05
CA MET A 243 -12.64 -11.98 6.07
C MET A 243 -12.07 -11.46 4.72
N VAL A 244 -10.96 -10.72 4.75
CA VAL A 244 -10.34 -10.16 3.55
C VAL A 244 -9.53 -11.24 2.84
N THR A 245 -8.76 -12.04 3.60
CA THR A 245 -7.98 -13.15 3.04
C THR A 245 -8.82 -14.18 2.31
N THR A 246 -10.07 -14.37 2.72
CA THR A 246 -11.01 -15.32 2.13
C THR A 246 -11.83 -14.73 0.99
N ALA A 247 -12.01 -13.40 0.96
CA ALA A 247 -12.81 -12.72 -0.05
C ALA A 247 -12.11 -12.63 -1.41
N PHE A 248 -10.80 -12.32 -1.44
CA PHE A 248 -10.08 -12.13 -2.70
C PHE A 248 -8.58 -12.42 -2.60
N ALA A 249 -7.97 -12.69 -3.75
CA ALA A 249 -6.54 -12.73 -3.96
C ALA A 249 -6.03 -11.42 -4.58
N VAL A 250 -4.75 -11.09 -4.31
CA VAL A 250 -4.08 -9.91 -4.86
C VAL A 250 -3.06 -10.34 -5.89
N ASN A 251 -3.16 -9.78 -7.10
CA ASN A 251 -2.18 -9.97 -8.16
C ASN A 251 -1.00 -9.02 -7.99
N TRP A 252 -0.03 -9.44 -7.17
CA TRP A 252 1.17 -8.64 -6.89
C TRP A 252 2.04 -8.40 -8.13
N ARG A 253 2.10 -9.33 -9.10
CA ARG A 253 2.81 -9.10 -10.37
C ARG A 253 2.18 -7.98 -11.16
N LEU A 254 0.85 -7.96 -11.24
CA LEU A 254 0.15 -6.94 -11.99
C LEU A 254 0.34 -5.56 -11.35
N ILE A 255 0.36 -5.47 -10.01
CA ILE A 255 0.73 -4.24 -9.30
C ILE A 255 2.16 -3.80 -9.66
N GLU A 256 3.11 -4.72 -9.68
CA GLU A 256 4.51 -4.44 -10.06
C GLU A 256 4.64 -4.02 -11.54
N ALA A 257 3.90 -4.65 -12.44
CA ALA A 257 3.87 -4.30 -13.85
C ALA A 257 3.29 -2.89 -14.06
N TYR A 258 2.19 -2.54 -13.39
CA TYR A 258 1.58 -1.22 -13.47
C TYR A 258 2.43 -0.12 -12.84
N ARG A 259 3.20 -0.43 -11.79
CA ARG A 259 4.15 0.51 -11.19
C ARG A 259 5.13 1.05 -12.23
N ASP A 260 5.72 0.15 -13.02
CA ASP A 260 6.81 0.49 -13.95
C ASP A 260 6.28 0.90 -15.34
N ALA A 261 4.98 0.76 -15.57
CA ALA A 261 4.34 1.06 -16.84
C ALA A 261 4.07 2.56 -17.02
N ALA A 262 4.73 3.17 -18.00
CA ALA A 262 4.47 4.56 -18.40
C ALA A 262 3.04 4.79 -18.94
N TRP A 263 2.39 3.74 -19.45
CA TRP A 263 1.03 3.79 -19.99
C TRP A 263 -0.06 3.63 -18.92
N TYR A 264 0.27 3.13 -17.73
CA TYR A 264 -0.73 2.95 -16.68
C TYR A 264 -1.23 4.32 -16.19
N GLN A 265 -2.56 4.45 -16.10
CA GLN A 265 -3.21 5.70 -15.70
C GLN A 265 -4.34 5.38 -14.71
N PRO A 266 -4.17 5.67 -13.40
CA PRO A 266 -5.19 5.34 -12.41
C PRO A 266 -6.52 6.04 -12.71
N ARG A 267 -6.49 7.31 -13.13
CA ARG A 267 -7.69 8.09 -13.46
C ARG A 267 -8.34 7.60 -14.73
N ARG A 268 -9.53 7.01 -14.60
CA ARG A 268 -10.28 6.48 -15.75
C ARG A 268 -10.46 7.53 -16.85
N GLU A 269 -10.74 8.79 -16.50
CA GLU A 269 -11.00 9.86 -17.46
C GLU A 269 -9.76 10.25 -18.29
N LEU A 270 -8.57 9.92 -17.81
CA LEU A 270 -7.30 10.19 -18.47
C LEU A 270 -6.75 8.97 -19.22
N ARG A 271 -7.43 7.81 -19.16
CA ARG A 271 -7.01 6.62 -19.89
C ARG A 271 -7.20 6.83 -21.40
N PRO A 272 -6.39 6.16 -22.22
CA PRO A 272 -6.66 6.06 -23.66
C PRO A 272 -8.07 5.55 -23.92
N ARG A 273 -8.61 5.89 -25.08
CA ARG A 273 -9.92 5.40 -25.54
C ARG A 273 -9.73 4.38 -26.64
N GLU A 274 -10.60 3.38 -26.64
CA GLU A 274 -10.75 2.42 -27.74
C GLU A 274 -11.49 3.05 -28.92
N GLU A 275 -11.52 2.36 -30.05
CA GLU A 275 -12.20 2.83 -31.27
C GLU A 275 -13.69 3.10 -31.07
N ASP A 276 -14.34 2.39 -30.13
CA ASP A 276 -15.75 2.58 -29.77
C ASP A 276 -16.00 3.79 -28.84
N GLY A 277 -14.94 4.52 -28.50
CA GLY A 277 -14.97 5.72 -27.64
C GLY A 277 -15.00 5.43 -26.14
N ARG A 278 -15.02 4.17 -25.72
CA ARG A 278 -14.91 3.78 -24.30
C ARG A 278 -13.46 3.91 -23.83
N PHE A 279 -13.28 4.08 -22.52
CA PHE A 279 -11.95 4.08 -21.93
C PHE A 279 -11.39 2.66 -21.92
N VAL A 280 -10.09 2.52 -22.18
CA VAL A 280 -9.38 1.26 -22.01
C VAL A 280 -9.50 0.83 -20.55
N GLU A 281 -10.04 -0.36 -20.33
CA GLU A 281 -10.13 -0.96 -19.00
C GLU A 281 -8.87 -1.79 -18.74
N TYR A 282 -8.20 -1.52 -17.62
CA TYR A 282 -7.06 -2.31 -17.22
C TYR A 282 -7.52 -3.54 -16.44
N PRO A 283 -6.85 -4.69 -16.62
CA PRO A 283 -7.10 -5.87 -15.81
C PRO A 283 -7.01 -5.56 -14.32
N ASP A 284 -7.93 -6.13 -13.54
CA ASP A 284 -8.02 -5.86 -12.11
C ASP A 284 -6.88 -6.57 -11.36
N VAL A 285 -6.26 -5.87 -10.42
CA VAL A 285 -5.27 -6.43 -9.49
C VAL A 285 -5.91 -7.31 -8.43
N ILE A 286 -7.24 -7.29 -8.33
CA ILE A 286 -8.03 -8.14 -7.46
C ILE A 286 -8.61 -9.30 -8.27
N VAL A 287 -8.44 -10.52 -7.75
CA VAL A 287 -9.14 -11.70 -8.26
C VAL A 287 -10.07 -12.20 -7.17
N GLU A 288 -11.37 -12.17 -7.46
CA GLU A 288 -12.40 -12.59 -6.51
C GLU A 288 -12.24 -14.07 -6.16
N GLY A 289 -12.30 -14.39 -4.87
CA GLY A 289 -12.13 -15.75 -4.40
C GLY A 289 -13.15 -16.72 -5.01
N SER A 290 -14.36 -16.26 -5.32
CA SER A 290 -15.39 -17.06 -6.00
C SER A 290 -15.02 -17.51 -7.41
N THR A 291 -14.06 -16.85 -8.05
CA THR A 291 -13.64 -17.13 -9.43
C THR A 291 -12.43 -18.08 -9.48
N ILE A 292 -11.81 -18.38 -8.35
CA ILE A 292 -10.62 -19.22 -8.28
C ILE A 292 -11.04 -20.66 -8.00
N GLU A 293 -10.75 -21.57 -8.94
CA GLU A 293 -11.04 -22.99 -8.78
C GLU A 293 -10.33 -23.57 -7.55
N GLY A 294 -11.07 -24.30 -6.70
CA GLY A 294 -10.55 -24.85 -5.45
C GLY A 294 -10.48 -23.85 -4.28
N TRP A 295 -10.86 -22.58 -4.48
CA TRP A 295 -10.91 -21.58 -3.41
C TRP A 295 -12.08 -21.81 -2.45
N ARG A 296 -11.88 -22.68 -1.46
CA ARG A 296 -12.83 -22.86 -0.35
C ARG A 296 -12.36 -22.07 0.87
N GLY A 297 -12.79 -20.81 0.99
CA GLY A 297 -12.57 -20.01 2.20
C GLY A 297 -11.11 -19.80 2.58
N GLY A 298 -10.26 -19.42 1.61
CA GLY A 298 -8.83 -19.15 1.85
C GLY A 298 -7.93 -20.40 1.97
N ARG A 299 -8.45 -21.59 1.64
CA ARG A 299 -7.72 -22.89 1.76
C ARG A 299 -6.68 -23.19 0.69
N LEU A 300 -6.48 -22.31 -0.29
CA LEU A 300 -5.34 -22.46 -1.21
C LEU A 300 -4.07 -21.99 -0.51
N THR A 301 -3.04 -22.83 -0.49
CA THR A 301 -1.72 -22.43 0.01
C THR A 301 -1.23 -21.20 -0.76
N ARG A 302 -0.53 -20.28 -0.09
CA ARG A 302 0.03 -19.06 -0.70
C ARG A 302 0.75 -19.34 -2.04
N ALA A 303 1.55 -20.40 -2.11
CA ALA A 303 2.28 -20.79 -3.32
C ALA A 303 1.35 -21.13 -4.49
N ALA A 304 0.27 -21.88 -4.22
CA ALA A 304 -0.73 -22.22 -5.24
C ALA A 304 -1.54 -20.99 -5.71
N GLN A 305 -1.80 -20.03 -4.82
CA GLN A 305 -2.42 -18.75 -5.20
C GLN A 305 -1.49 -17.96 -6.11
N GLU A 306 -0.21 -17.84 -5.75
CA GLU A 306 0.79 -17.13 -6.55
C GLU A 306 0.99 -17.79 -7.92
N GLU A 307 1.04 -19.12 -8.00
CA GLU A 307 1.23 -19.87 -9.26
C GLU A 307 0.06 -19.78 -10.25
N LEU A 308 -1.19 -19.72 -9.76
CA LEU A 308 -2.35 -19.44 -10.61
C LEU A 308 -2.33 -18.01 -11.15
N MET A 309 -1.90 -17.06 -10.31
CA MET A 309 -1.88 -15.62 -10.64
C MET A 309 -0.76 -15.28 -11.61
N TYR A 310 0.48 -15.69 -11.33
CA TYR A 310 1.20 -16.60 -12.23
C TYR A 310 0.89 -16.56 -13.73
N GLN A 311 0.30 -17.68 -14.14
CA GLN A 311 -0.01 -18.02 -15.52
C GLN A 311 -1.01 -17.05 -16.14
N SER A 312 -1.97 -16.55 -15.35
CA SER A 312 -2.95 -15.57 -15.80
C SER A 312 -2.30 -14.22 -16.13
N THR A 313 -1.35 -13.76 -15.31
CA THR A 313 -0.68 -12.47 -15.51
C THR A 313 0.20 -12.45 -16.74
N ASP A 314 0.93 -13.53 -17.02
CA ASP A 314 1.81 -13.59 -18.18
C ASP A 314 1.02 -13.57 -19.50
N ALA A 315 -0.16 -14.19 -19.53
CA ALA A 315 -1.10 -14.08 -20.65
C ALA A 315 -1.64 -12.65 -20.82
N ILE A 316 -2.09 -12.04 -19.71
CA ILE A 316 -2.62 -10.66 -19.68
C ILE A 316 -1.56 -9.64 -20.12
N LEU A 317 -0.34 -9.74 -19.60
CA LEU A 317 0.73 -8.79 -19.95
C LEU A 317 1.18 -8.97 -21.39
N SER A 318 1.18 -10.19 -21.92
CA SER A 318 1.47 -10.42 -23.35
C SER A 318 0.42 -9.78 -24.25
N GLU A 319 -0.85 -9.81 -23.86
CA GLU A 319 -1.95 -9.15 -24.57
C GLU A 319 -1.83 -7.62 -24.50
N ILE A 320 -1.64 -7.05 -23.30
CA ILE A 320 -1.49 -5.60 -23.12
C ILE A 320 -0.26 -5.06 -23.85
N LEU A 321 0.89 -5.72 -23.72
CA LEU A 321 2.13 -5.25 -24.34
C LEU A 321 2.07 -5.37 -25.87
N GLY A 322 1.49 -6.45 -26.39
CA GLY A 322 1.24 -6.60 -27.83
C GLY A 322 0.29 -5.53 -28.39
N VAL A 323 -0.68 -5.10 -27.59
CA VAL A 323 -1.57 -3.97 -27.93
C VAL A 323 -0.83 -2.62 -27.83
N SER A 324 0.06 -2.42 -26.86
CA SER A 324 0.79 -1.14 -26.69
C SER A 324 1.74 -0.82 -27.86
N GLU A 325 2.34 -1.82 -28.50
CA GLU A 325 3.20 -1.63 -29.68
C GLU A 325 2.41 -1.14 -30.90
N SER A 326 1.12 -1.50 -30.98
CA SER A 326 0.21 -1.04 -32.05
C SER A 326 -0.21 0.43 -31.89
N PHE A 327 -0.23 0.95 -30.66
CA PHE A 327 -0.54 2.36 -30.39
C PHE A 327 0.69 3.29 -30.50
N ALA A 328 1.90 2.76 -30.30
CA ALA A 328 3.14 3.54 -30.43
C ALA A 328 3.60 3.75 -31.89
N SER A 329 2.97 3.06 -32.84
CA SER A 329 3.29 3.07 -34.28
C SER A 329 2.29 3.85 -35.14
N GLY A 330 1.31 4.53 -34.52
CA GLY A 330 0.30 5.38 -35.16
C GLY A 330 0.53 6.87 -34.96
#